data_AF-A0A914WSY1-F1
#
_entry.id   AF-A0A914WSY1-F1
#
_cell.length_a   1.000
_cell.length_b   1.000
_cell.length_c   1.000
_cell.angle_alpha   90.00
_cell.angle_beta   90.00
_cell.angle_gamma   90.00
#
_symmetry.space_group_name_H-M   'P 1'
#
loop_
_entity.id
_entity.type
_entity.pdbx_description
1 polymer ?
#
loop_
_entity_poly.entity_id
_entity_poly.type
_entity_poly.pdbx_seq_one_letter_code
_entity_poly.pdbx_strand_id
1 'polypeptide(L)'
;MLTVLFTLSLLAVWLPHVSLLDNGLAKTPPMGWMSWAQFYCEIDCLHHPYSCISEDLYMEMATRLVEDGYKDVGYNSIHIDDCWLEMNRSADGKLVADRVRFQSGILALSNYMHERGLKLGLYEDYGTKTCAGYPGSYGYMEMDANTFAEWGVDYFKFDGCNMDAEKIPQGYKEMSAWINKTGHSMVYSCEWPLYLLVNNKTVDYAEVSNYCNLWRNYYDVSASWNSIQSIINFFDLNQDQLIPVTGPGRWNDPDMIVVGQNSITPDQSRTQMSIWSIWSAPLIMSNDLRLIAPVYKEILQNRRVIAIDQDPLGKMGRLVVNTTNVAVYVKPVTPTDENSSQSSFAVVIFNRHFKSSAKVTVRLNEIGLINSAGYFVQDLWNEEKRGIMLPDDQYIADVPPTGVNMFKATLTQADF
;
A
#
# COMPACT_ATOMS: atom_id res chain seq x y z
N MET A 1 -31.14 14.71 -67.66
CA MET A 1 -30.85 14.75 -66.21
C MET A 1 -29.73 13.77 -65.94
N LEU A 2 -28.51 14.26 -65.71
CA LEU A 2 -27.35 13.44 -65.37
C LEU A 2 -27.17 13.51 -63.85
N THR A 3 -27.44 12.41 -63.15
CA THR A 3 -27.38 12.36 -61.69
C THR A 3 -25.94 12.03 -61.27
N VAL A 4 -25.25 13.01 -60.69
CA VAL A 4 -23.90 12.85 -60.13
C VAL A 4 -24.02 12.20 -58.75
N LEU A 5 -23.49 10.99 -58.60
CA LEU A 5 -23.32 10.32 -57.31
C LEU A 5 -22.06 10.87 -56.62
N PHE A 6 -22.26 11.65 -55.56
CA PHE A 6 -21.19 12.01 -54.62
C PHE A 6 -20.91 10.81 -53.72
N THR A 7 -19.73 10.21 -53.85
CA THR A 7 -19.18 9.27 -52.86
C THR A 7 -18.66 10.05 -51.66
N LEU A 8 -19.36 9.95 -50.52
CA LEU A 8 -18.87 10.43 -49.22
C LEU A 8 -17.79 9.46 -48.72
N SER A 9 -16.53 9.88 -48.74
CA SER A 9 -15.43 9.17 -48.06
C SER A 9 -15.51 9.45 -46.55
N LEU A 10 -15.92 8.45 -45.75
CA LEU A 10 -15.80 8.49 -44.29
C LEU A 10 -14.32 8.43 -43.90
N LEU A 11 -13.79 9.54 -43.39
CA LEU A 11 -12.55 9.56 -42.63
C LEU A 11 -12.79 8.82 -41.30
N ALA A 12 -12.22 7.62 -41.17
CA ALA A 12 -12.15 6.92 -39.89
C ALA A 12 -11.18 7.68 -38.98
N VAL A 13 -11.74 8.43 -38.01
CA VAL A 13 -10.99 9.03 -36.93
C VAL A 13 -10.53 7.89 -36.03
N TRP A 14 -9.24 7.55 -36.07
CA TRP A 14 -8.60 6.68 -35.09
C TRP A 14 -8.56 7.45 -33.77
N LEU A 15 -9.56 7.22 -32.91
CA LEU A 15 -9.47 7.64 -31.52
C LEU A 15 -8.35 6.83 -30.86
N PRO A 16 -7.33 7.45 -30.25
CA PRO A 16 -6.32 6.71 -29.52
C PRO A 16 -7.02 5.89 -28.43
N HIS A 17 -6.82 4.57 -28.45
CA HIS A 17 -7.22 3.72 -27.34
C HIS A 17 -6.36 4.10 -26.14
N VAL A 18 -6.93 4.87 -25.23
CA VAL A 18 -6.38 5.04 -23.89
C VAL A 18 -6.45 3.65 -23.24
N SER A 19 -5.30 3.00 -23.11
CA SER A 19 -5.20 1.71 -22.43
C SER A 19 -5.20 2.00 -20.93
N LEU A 20 -6.30 1.69 -20.26
CA LEU A 20 -6.38 1.70 -18.79
C LEU A 20 -5.38 0.65 -18.25
N LEU A 21 -4.76 0.94 -17.10
CA LEU A 21 -3.88 0.02 -16.40
C LEU A 21 -4.70 -1.11 -15.74
N ASP A 22 -5.12 -2.09 -16.54
CA ASP A 22 -5.57 -3.41 -16.06
C ASP A 22 -4.49 -4.44 -16.39
N ASN A 23 -3.32 -4.28 -15.76
CA ASN A 23 -2.14 -5.10 -16.00
C ASN A 23 -2.19 -6.49 -15.33
N GLY A 24 -3.33 -6.86 -14.72
CA GLY A 24 -3.50 -8.15 -14.03
C GLY A 24 -2.79 -8.27 -12.67
N LEU A 25 -2.09 -7.22 -12.21
CA LEU A 25 -1.33 -7.24 -10.96
C LEU A 25 -2.11 -6.64 -9.78
N ALA A 26 -1.50 -6.71 -8.59
CA ALA A 26 -2.01 -6.14 -7.34
C ALA A 26 -3.49 -6.47 -7.07
N LYS A 27 -3.94 -7.70 -7.37
CA LYS A 27 -5.35 -8.12 -7.17
C LYS A 27 -5.74 -8.18 -5.68
N THR A 28 -4.76 -8.26 -4.79
CA THR A 28 -4.83 -7.88 -3.38
C THR A 28 -3.78 -6.80 -3.09
N PRO A 29 -3.87 -6.06 -1.96
CA PRO A 29 -2.88 -5.05 -1.62
C PRO A 29 -1.46 -5.66 -1.59
N PRO A 30 -0.44 -5.00 -2.17
CA PRO A 30 0.93 -5.51 -2.11
C PRO A 30 1.44 -5.68 -0.67
N MET A 31 2.20 -6.76 -0.44
CA MET A 31 2.86 -7.03 0.85
C MET A 31 4.37 -7.20 0.63
N GLY A 32 5.18 -6.49 1.38
CA GLY A 32 6.64 -6.53 1.21
C GLY A 32 7.39 -5.70 2.24
N TRP A 33 8.57 -5.23 1.84
CA TRP A 33 9.43 -4.40 2.67
C TRP A 33 10.11 -3.33 1.81
N MET A 34 10.29 -2.12 2.36
CA MET A 34 10.92 -0.96 1.72
C MET A 34 11.89 -0.28 2.69
N SER A 35 12.98 0.29 2.17
CA SER A 35 14.05 0.85 3.01
C SER A 35 13.74 2.23 3.62
N TRP A 36 12.85 3.04 3.03
CA TRP A 36 12.77 4.49 3.29
C TRP A 36 12.54 4.89 4.76
N ALA A 37 11.49 4.41 5.42
CA ALA A 37 11.14 4.93 6.76
C ALA A 37 12.07 4.45 7.89
N GLN A 38 12.96 3.49 7.64
CA GLN A 38 13.95 3.02 8.63
C GLN A 38 15.39 3.43 8.26
N PHE A 39 15.75 3.34 6.98
CA PHE A 39 17.13 3.50 6.51
C PHE A 39 17.35 4.83 5.77
N TYR A 40 16.28 5.51 5.35
CA TYR A 40 16.32 6.81 4.67
C TYR A 40 17.32 6.82 3.51
N CYS A 41 18.17 7.85 3.45
CA CYS A 41 19.21 8.06 2.46
C CYS A 41 20.61 7.93 3.10
N GLU A 42 20.80 6.98 4.02
CA GLU A 42 22.13 6.71 4.59
C GLU A 42 23.03 6.08 3.51
N ILE A 43 24.08 6.77 3.09
CA ILE A 43 24.99 6.32 2.02
C ILE A 43 26.43 6.11 2.50
N ASP A 44 26.75 6.45 3.75
CA ASP A 44 28.08 6.30 4.32
C ASP A 44 28.29 4.85 4.81
N CYS A 45 28.56 3.95 3.86
CA CYS A 45 28.84 2.55 4.18
C CYS A 45 30.13 2.31 4.95
N LEU A 46 31.01 3.32 5.09
CA LEU A 46 32.23 3.18 5.89
C LEU A 46 31.90 3.26 7.38
N HIS A 47 31.05 4.23 7.77
CA HIS A 47 30.66 4.42 9.16
C HIS A 47 29.38 3.67 9.54
N HIS A 48 28.51 3.41 8.56
CA HIS A 48 27.20 2.79 8.73
C HIS A 48 27.02 1.54 7.83
N PRO A 49 27.94 0.55 7.86
CA PRO A 49 27.96 -0.57 6.90
C PRO A 49 26.70 -1.45 6.92
N TYR A 50 25.97 -1.48 8.05
CA TYR A 50 24.77 -2.30 8.20
C TYR A 50 23.47 -1.53 7.94
N SER A 51 23.52 -0.21 7.79
CA SER A 51 22.33 0.63 7.57
C SER A 51 22.43 1.52 6.35
N CYS A 52 23.58 1.56 5.68
CA CYS A 52 23.68 2.26 4.40
C CYS A 52 22.87 1.55 3.32
N ILE A 53 22.39 2.33 2.35
CA ILE A 53 21.69 1.85 1.17
C ILE A 53 22.69 1.13 0.25
N SER A 54 22.75 -0.19 0.35
CA SER A 54 23.66 -1.05 -0.42
C SER A 54 22.99 -2.36 -0.83
N GLU A 55 23.55 -3.08 -1.81
CA GLU A 55 23.04 -4.39 -2.22
C GLU A 55 23.01 -5.39 -1.05
N ASP A 56 24.01 -5.34 -0.16
CA ASP A 56 24.08 -6.18 1.04
C ASP A 56 22.88 -5.94 1.97
N LEU A 57 22.46 -4.69 2.18
CA LEU A 57 21.27 -4.38 2.98
C LEU A 57 20.04 -5.11 2.43
N TYR A 58 19.79 -5.00 1.12
CA TYR A 58 18.62 -5.61 0.50
C TYR A 58 18.70 -7.14 0.49
N MET A 59 19.88 -7.72 0.28
CA MET A 59 20.11 -9.17 0.35
C MET A 59 19.89 -9.71 1.78
N GLU A 60 20.32 -8.98 2.80
CA GLU A 60 20.08 -9.35 4.19
C GLU A 60 18.59 -9.30 4.53
N MET A 61 17.87 -8.23 4.15
CA MET A 61 16.42 -8.14 4.39
C MET A 61 15.64 -9.21 3.62
N ALA A 62 16.04 -9.54 2.40
CA ALA A 62 15.49 -10.66 1.64
C ALA A 62 15.70 -12.00 2.36
N THR A 63 16.89 -12.22 2.91
CA THR A 63 17.20 -13.41 3.69
C THR A 63 16.30 -13.50 4.93
N ARG A 64 16.12 -12.39 5.67
CA ARG A 64 15.22 -12.35 6.82
C ARG A 64 13.76 -12.57 6.42
N LEU A 65 13.27 -11.98 5.31
CA LEU A 65 11.90 -12.23 4.85
C LEU A 65 11.62 -13.73 4.64
N VAL A 66 12.59 -14.46 4.08
CA VAL A 66 12.47 -15.90 3.83
C VAL A 66 12.65 -16.71 5.10
N GLU A 67 13.76 -16.53 5.81
CA GLU A 67 14.13 -17.39 6.95
C GLU A 67 13.28 -17.16 8.19
N ASP A 68 12.77 -15.94 8.38
CA ASP A 68 11.98 -15.58 9.55
C ASP A 68 10.47 -15.77 9.37
N GLY A 69 10.02 -16.29 8.22
CA GLY A 69 8.62 -16.65 7.96
C GLY A 69 7.72 -15.49 7.51
N TYR A 70 8.28 -14.32 7.17
CA TYR A 70 7.48 -13.21 6.63
C TYR A 70 6.92 -13.55 5.25
N LYS A 71 7.73 -14.21 4.41
CA LYS A 71 7.26 -14.73 3.12
C LYS A 71 6.11 -15.70 3.26
N ASP A 72 6.12 -16.56 4.29
CA ASP A 72 5.09 -17.56 4.55
C ASP A 72 3.73 -16.97 4.96
N VAL A 73 3.70 -15.69 5.37
CA VAL A 73 2.48 -14.94 5.67
C VAL A 73 2.13 -13.92 4.58
N GLY A 74 2.92 -13.82 3.50
CA GLY A 74 2.58 -13.07 2.30
C GLY A 74 3.56 -11.96 1.90
N TYR A 75 4.48 -11.54 2.76
CA TYR A 75 5.47 -10.49 2.44
C TYR A 75 6.49 -11.01 1.42
N ASN A 76 6.30 -10.66 0.14
CA ASN A 76 6.98 -11.33 -0.97
C ASN A 76 7.76 -10.38 -1.89
N SER A 77 7.94 -9.13 -1.50
CA SER A 77 8.72 -8.15 -2.25
C SER A 77 9.69 -7.35 -1.37
N ILE A 78 10.82 -6.95 -1.96
CA ILE A 78 11.83 -6.05 -1.38
C ILE A 78 11.92 -4.84 -2.30
N HIS A 79 11.71 -3.64 -1.78
CA HIS A 79 11.68 -2.40 -2.56
C HIS A 79 12.87 -1.52 -2.20
N ILE A 80 13.66 -1.16 -3.21
CA ILE A 80 14.71 -0.15 -3.13
C ILE A 80 14.02 1.21 -3.26
N ASP A 81 14.21 2.09 -2.28
CA ASP A 81 13.75 3.48 -2.34
C ASP A 81 14.85 4.43 -2.86
N ASP A 82 14.76 5.75 -2.62
CA ASP A 82 15.72 6.74 -3.11
C ASP A 82 17.18 6.42 -2.72
N CYS A 83 18.14 7.12 -3.35
CA CYS A 83 19.56 7.08 -3.05
C CYS A 83 20.32 5.82 -3.48
N TRP A 84 19.76 4.98 -4.36
CA TRP A 84 20.46 3.82 -4.94
C TRP A 84 21.40 4.18 -6.10
N LEU A 85 21.24 5.39 -6.67
CA LEU A 85 21.87 5.85 -7.90
C LEU A 85 23.29 6.43 -7.69
N GLU A 86 24.05 6.52 -8.77
CA GLU A 86 25.13 7.50 -8.93
C GLU A 86 24.56 8.92 -9.10
N MET A 87 25.35 9.96 -8.80
CA MET A 87 24.93 11.35 -9.00
C MET A 87 24.78 11.75 -10.48
N ASN A 88 25.26 10.94 -11.41
CA ASN A 88 25.17 11.18 -12.84
C ASN A 88 24.73 9.91 -13.57
N ARG A 89 23.88 10.10 -14.59
CA ARG A 89 23.60 9.09 -15.61
C ARG A 89 24.89 8.73 -16.36
N SER A 90 24.89 7.57 -17.00
CA SER A 90 25.97 7.17 -17.90
C SER A 90 26.05 8.09 -19.14
N ALA A 91 27.11 7.95 -19.94
CA ALA A 91 27.31 8.77 -21.14
C ALA A 91 26.20 8.60 -22.20
N ASP A 92 25.51 7.46 -22.22
CA ASP A 92 24.35 7.15 -23.05
C ASP A 92 23.01 7.53 -22.40
N GLY A 93 23.02 8.15 -21.21
CA GLY A 93 21.84 8.67 -20.54
C GLY A 93 21.11 7.67 -19.62
N LYS A 94 21.60 6.44 -19.47
CA LYS A 94 20.98 5.45 -18.58
C LYS A 94 21.22 5.76 -17.10
N LEU A 95 20.25 5.38 -16.27
CA LEU A 95 20.44 5.33 -14.81
C LEU A 95 21.53 4.32 -14.45
N VAL A 96 22.30 4.63 -13.42
CA VAL A 96 23.42 3.80 -12.96
C VAL A 96 23.30 3.66 -11.46
N ALA A 97 23.22 2.42 -10.97
CA ALA A 97 23.34 2.15 -9.54
C ALA A 97 24.75 2.52 -9.06
N ASP A 98 24.85 3.04 -7.84
CA ASP A 98 26.14 3.36 -7.22
C ASP A 98 27.07 2.14 -7.26
N ARG A 99 28.22 2.28 -7.94
CA ARG A 99 29.10 1.13 -8.22
C ARG A 99 29.83 0.59 -7.00
N VAL A 100 29.88 1.36 -5.91
CA VAL A 100 30.52 0.94 -4.66
C VAL A 100 29.51 0.20 -3.79
N ARG A 101 28.27 0.71 -3.73
CA ARG A 101 27.20 0.17 -2.87
C ARG A 101 26.40 -0.94 -3.53
N PHE A 102 26.32 -0.97 -4.86
CA PHE A 102 25.64 -1.98 -5.68
C PHE A 102 26.62 -2.57 -6.70
N GLN A 103 27.67 -3.23 -6.22
CA GLN A 103 28.79 -3.72 -7.02
C GLN A 103 28.36 -4.72 -8.10
N SER A 104 27.33 -5.50 -7.80
CA SER A 104 26.78 -6.51 -8.71
C SER A 104 25.74 -5.92 -9.68
N GLY A 105 25.21 -4.74 -9.35
CA GLY A 105 24.18 -4.03 -10.13
C GLY A 105 22.76 -4.57 -9.91
N ILE A 106 21.77 -3.78 -10.35
CA ILE A 106 20.35 -4.04 -10.06
C ILE A 106 19.83 -5.34 -10.69
N LEU A 107 20.26 -5.68 -11.92
CA LEU A 107 19.86 -6.94 -12.55
C LEU A 107 20.31 -8.17 -11.72
N ALA A 108 21.53 -8.14 -11.19
CA ALA A 108 22.02 -9.24 -10.35
C ALA A 108 21.23 -9.32 -9.03
N LEU A 109 20.92 -8.18 -8.42
CA LEU A 109 20.10 -8.11 -7.22
C LEU A 109 18.66 -8.59 -7.49
N SER A 110 18.08 -8.26 -8.65
CA SER A 110 16.76 -8.75 -9.06
C SER A 110 16.74 -10.27 -9.20
N ASN A 111 17.73 -10.83 -9.91
CA ASN A 111 17.89 -12.28 -10.02
C ASN A 111 18.04 -12.95 -8.64
N TYR A 112 18.79 -12.33 -7.72
CA TYR A 112 18.94 -12.82 -6.35
C TYR A 112 17.59 -12.88 -5.59
N MET A 113 16.72 -11.89 -5.79
CA MET A 113 15.36 -11.90 -5.23
C MET A 113 14.51 -13.01 -5.86
N HIS A 114 14.52 -13.11 -7.20
CA HIS A 114 13.73 -14.10 -7.93
C HIS A 114 14.11 -15.54 -7.59
N GLU A 115 15.40 -15.85 -7.43
CA GLU A 115 15.88 -17.17 -6.98
C GLU A 115 15.33 -17.57 -5.60
N ARG A 116 14.97 -16.58 -4.78
CA ARG A 116 14.34 -16.78 -3.46
C ARG A 116 12.82 -16.73 -3.52
N GLY A 117 12.24 -16.62 -4.71
CA GLY A 117 10.81 -16.44 -4.93
C GLY A 117 10.28 -15.15 -4.29
N LEU A 118 11.12 -14.11 -4.23
CA LEU A 118 10.74 -12.75 -3.89
C LEU A 118 10.71 -11.91 -5.17
N LYS A 119 10.10 -10.73 -5.08
CA LYS A 119 10.03 -9.71 -6.13
C LYS A 119 10.93 -8.53 -5.79
N LEU A 120 11.51 -7.87 -6.79
CA LEU A 120 12.27 -6.64 -6.60
C LEU A 120 11.43 -5.42 -6.97
N GLY A 121 11.35 -4.46 -6.05
CA GLY A 121 10.84 -3.12 -6.31
C GLY A 121 11.96 -2.11 -6.48
N LEU A 122 11.74 -1.13 -7.36
CA LEU A 122 12.67 -0.03 -7.59
C LEU A 122 11.95 1.32 -7.52
N TYR A 123 12.70 2.35 -7.18
CA TYR A 123 12.25 3.73 -7.05
C TYR A 123 12.84 4.59 -8.17
N GLU A 124 12.02 5.53 -8.66
CA GLU A 124 12.50 6.69 -9.41
C GLU A 124 11.54 7.88 -9.22
N ASP A 125 11.89 9.04 -9.74
CA ASP A 125 11.12 10.29 -9.64
C ASP A 125 10.74 10.85 -11.02
N TYR A 126 9.51 11.34 -11.20
CA TYR A 126 9.11 12.03 -12.44
C TYR A 126 9.93 13.30 -12.71
N GLY A 127 10.39 13.95 -11.66
CA GLY A 127 11.16 15.17 -11.62
C GLY A 127 12.43 15.20 -12.44
N THR A 128 13.03 16.39 -12.45
CA THR A 128 14.42 16.55 -12.94
C THR A 128 15.44 15.91 -12.01
N LYS A 129 15.08 15.71 -10.75
CA LYS A 129 15.85 15.04 -9.71
C LYS A 129 14.92 14.30 -8.77
N THR A 130 15.43 13.25 -8.14
CA THR A 130 14.78 12.63 -6.97
C THR A 130 14.69 13.61 -5.81
N CYS A 131 13.86 13.30 -4.81
CA CYS A 131 13.78 14.09 -3.59
C CYS A 131 15.14 14.26 -2.88
N ALA A 132 16.00 13.23 -2.89
CA ALA A 132 17.37 13.31 -2.35
C ALA A 132 18.39 13.95 -3.32
N GLY A 133 17.98 14.34 -4.53
CA GLY A 133 18.80 15.11 -5.47
C GLY A 133 19.58 14.29 -6.50
N TYR A 134 19.30 12.99 -6.62
CA TYR A 134 19.83 12.11 -7.68
C TYR A 134 19.15 12.38 -9.03
N PRO A 135 19.66 11.89 -10.17
CA PRO A 135 19.04 12.12 -11.48
C PRO A 135 17.61 11.57 -11.56
N GLY A 136 16.62 12.41 -11.90
CA GLY A 136 15.23 11.97 -12.09
C GLY A 136 14.90 11.57 -13.53
N SER A 137 13.67 11.11 -13.79
CA SER A 137 13.21 10.58 -15.08
C SER A 137 12.65 11.60 -16.07
N TYR A 138 12.55 12.90 -15.72
CA TYR A 138 12.04 13.89 -16.67
C TYR A 138 12.87 13.93 -17.97
N GLY A 139 12.24 13.60 -19.10
CA GLY A 139 12.90 13.49 -20.41
C GLY A 139 13.55 12.13 -20.71
N TYR A 140 13.52 11.19 -19.77
CA TYR A 140 14.13 9.85 -19.89
C TYR A 140 13.13 8.70 -19.65
N MET A 141 11.84 8.98 -19.41
CA MET A 141 10.85 7.98 -18.99
C MET A 141 10.77 6.72 -19.88
N GLU A 142 10.84 6.84 -21.21
CA GLU A 142 10.86 5.66 -22.10
C GLU A 142 12.12 4.82 -21.88
N MET A 143 13.28 5.46 -21.75
CA MET A 143 14.56 4.78 -21.51
C MET A 143 14.60 4.11 -20.14
N ASP A 144 14.12 4.81 -19.11
CA ASP A 144 14.12 4.32 -17.74
C ASP A 144 13.15 3.14 -17.59
N ALA A 145 11.94 3.23 -18.15
CA ALA A 145 10.98 2.12 -18.17
C ALA A 145 11.58 0.86 -18.83
N ASN A 146 12.25 1.01 -19.99
CA ASN A 146 12.93 -0.11 -20.65
C ASN A 146 14.08 -0.66 -19.79
N THR A 147 14.84 0.21 -19.11
CA THR A 147 15.93 -0.21 -18.22
C THR A 147 15.40 -1.03 -17.04
N PHE A 148 14.28 -0.63 -16.44
CA PHE A 148 13.66 -1.37 -15.34
C PHE A 148 13.13 -2.73 -15.78
N ALA A 149 12.53 -2.80 -16.97
CA ALA A 149 12.12 -4.06 -17.59
C ALA A 149 13.32 -4.98 -17.91
N GLU A 150 14.42 -4.43 -18.44
CA GLU A 150 15.68 -5.15 -18.70
C GLU A 150 16.28 -5.73 -17.40
N TRP A 151 16.14 -5.03 -16.28
CA TRP A 151 16.58 -5.48 -14.96
C TRP A 151 15.59 -6.41 -14.25
N GLY A 152 14.42 -6.67 -14.84
CA GLY A 152 13.39 -7.54 -14.26
C GLY A 152 12.78 -6.99 -12.98
N VAL A 153 12.57 -5.68 -12.89
CA VAL A 153 11.90 -5.03 -11.76
C VAL A 153 10.41 -5.39 -11.76
N ASP A 154 9.86 -5.85 -10.63
CA ASP A 154 8.46 -6.30 -10.51
C ASP A 154 7.52 -5.22 -9.95
N TYR A 155 8.07 -4.23 -9.24
CA TYR A 155 7.33 -3.14 -8.60
C TYR A 155 8.08 -1.84 -8.83
N PHE A 156 7.38 -0.77 -9.22
CA PHE A 156 7.97 0.51 -9.51
C PHE A 156 7.26 1.62 -8.74
N LYS A 157 7.97 2.25 -7.81
CA LYS A 157 7.54 3.47 -7.12
C LYS A 157 8.00 4.68 -7.92
N PHE A 158 7.07 5.59 -8.19
CA PHE A 158 7.34 6.81 -8.93
C PHE A 158 6.95 8.04 -8.12
N ASP A 159 7.97 8.78 -7.72
CA ASP A 159 7.89 10.01 -6.93
C ASP A 159 7.65 11.23 -7.84
N GLY A 160 7.55 12.42 -7.28
CA GLY A 160 7.19 13.65 -7.99
C GLY A 160 7.92 14.90 -7.53
N CYS A 161 9.04 14.78 -6.81
CA CYS A 161 9.84 15.94 -6.42
C CYS A 161 10.38 16.68 -7.66
N ASN A 162 10.78 17.94 -7.48
CA ASN A 162 11.44 18.72 -8.53
C ASN A 162 10.65 18.78 -9.86
N MET A 163 9.33 18.81 -9.77
CA MET A 163 8.39 18.91 -10.89
C MET A 163 7.29 19.93 -10.60
N ASP A 164 6.81 20.58 -11.68
CA ASP A 164 5.62 21.42 -11.61
C ASP A 164 4.38 20.54 -11.40
N ALA A 165 3.59 20.87 -10.38
CA ALA A 165 2.36 20.17 -10.05
C ALA A 165 1.36 20.10 -11.24
N GLU A 166 1.39 21.06 -12.17
CA GLU A 166 0.55 21.02 -13.39
C GLU A 166 0.95 19.89 -14.35
N LYS A 167 2.20 19.42 -14.30
CA LYS A 167 2.71 18.36 -15.17
C LYS A 167 2.50 16.97 -14.59
N ILE A 168 2.29 16.87 -13.27
CA ILE A 168 2.14 15.60 -12.54
C ILE A 168 1.09 14.69 -13.21
N PRO A 169 -0.15 15.13 -13.51
CA PRO A 169 -1.14 14.24 -14.10
C PRO A 169 -0.69 13.61 -15.42
N GLN A 170 -0.10 14.40 -16.31
CA GLN A 170 0.32 13.92 -17.62
C GLN A 170 1.56 13.02 -17.53
N GLY A 171 2.54 13.37 -16.71
CA GLY A 171 3.77 12.58 -16.54
C GLY A 171 3.53 11.16 -16.04
N TYR A 172 2.66 11.00 -15.04
CA TYR A 172 2.33 9.68 -14.49
C TYR A 172 1.55 8.80 -15.49
N LYS A 173 0.67 9.41 -16.30
CA LYS A 173 0.00 8.70 -17.41
C LYS A 173 0.99 8.25 -18.48
N GLU A 174 1.95 9.09 -18.83
CA GLU A 174 3.01 8.75 -19.79
C GLU A 174 3.88 7.62 -19.28
N MET A 175 4.31 7.67 -18.02
CA MET A 175 5.09 6.60 -17.41
C MET A 175 4.32 5.27 -17.38
N SER A 176 3.04 5.28 -17.01
CA SER A 176 2.16 4.10 -17.08
C SER A 176 2.13 3.48 -18.49
N ALA A 177 2.03 4.32 -19.53
CA ALA A 177 2.08 3.88 -20.92
C ALA A 177 3.45 3.30 -21.32
N TRP A 178 4.56 3.90 -20.86
CA TRP A 178 5.91 3.40 -21.13
C TRP A 178 6.17 2.06 -20.47
N ILE A 179 5.77 1.88 -19.21
CA ILE A 179 5.83 0.61 -18.49
C ILE A 179 5.08 -0.47 -19.28
N ASN A 180 3.85 -0.20 -19.71
CA ASN A 180 3.06 -1.15 -20.48
C ASN A 180 3.73 -1.50 -21.83
N LYS A 181 4.33 -0.52 -22.51
CA LYS A 181 5.02 -0.72 -23.81
C LYS A 181 6.22 -1.66 -23.70
N THR A 182 6.87 -1.75 -22.53
CA THR A 182 7.99 -2.69 -22.33
C THR A 182 7.59 -4.16 -22.45
N GLY A 183 6.30 -4.48 -22.23
CA GLY A 183 5.80 -5.85 -22.14
C GLY A 183 6.18 -6.59 -20.85
N HIS A 184 6.89 -5.94 -19.92
CA HIS A 184 7.21 -6.48 -18.61
C HIS A 184 6.16 -6.03 -17.58
N SER A 185 5.61 -6.98 -16.82
CA SER A 185 4.55 -6.70 -15.85
C SER A 185 5.13 -6.11 -14.56
N MET A 186 4.89 -4.82 -14.32
CA MET A 186 5.32 -4.10 -13.12
C MET A 186 4.12 -3.56 -12.35
N VAL A 187 4.10 -3.74 -11.02
CA VAL A 187 3.18 -3.02 -10.15
C VAL A 187 3.58 -1.55 -10.15
N TYR A 188 2.68 -0.64 -10.50
CA TYR A 188 3.00 0.78 -10.58
C TYR A 188 2.43 1.55 -9.38
N SER A 189 3.32 2.03 -8.51
CA SER A 189 3.02 2.83 -7.32
C SER A 189 3.29 4.30 -7.58
N CYS A 190 2.26 5.13 -7.41
CA CYS A 190 2.29 6.53 -7.82
C CYS A 190 2.20 7.49 -6.64
N GLU A 191 3.05 8.52 -6.60
CA GLU A 191 2.87 9.62 -5.64
C GLU A 191 2.05 10.80 -6.21
N TRP A 192 1.43 10.62 -7.37
CA TRP A 192 0.63 11.63 -8.05
C TRP A 192 -0.35 12.39 -7.12
N PRO A 193 -1.26 11.75 -6.35
CA PRO A 193 -2.17 12.49 -5.48
C PRO A 193 -1.47 13.37 -4.46
N LEU A 194 -0.42 12.86 -3.80
CA LEU A 194 0.36 13.62 -2.82
C LEU A 194 0.85 14.94 -3.41
N TYR A 195 1.50 14.90 -4.58
CA TYR A 195 2.08 16.10 -5.21
C TYR A 195 1.05 17.11 -5.70
N LEU A 196 -0.18 16.70 -5.98
CA LEU A 196 -1.27 17.64 -6.20
C LEU A 196 -1.73 18.27 -4.87
N LEU A 197 -1.96 17.46 -3.85
CA LEU A 197 -2.51 17.91 -2.57
C LEU A 197 -1.59 18.89 -1.83
N VAL A 198 -0.28 18.62 -1.78
CA VAL A 198 0.69 19.53 -1.13
C VAL A 198 0.83 20.86 -1.86
N ASN A 199 0.40 20.94 -3.13
CA ASN A 199 0.35 22.15 -3.92
C ASN A 199 -1.07 22.77 -3.96
N ASN A 200 -1.95 22.39 -3.03
CA ASN A 200 -3.34 22.86 -2.92
C ASN A 200 -4.18 22.63 -4.21
N LYS A 201 -3.91 21.55 -4.94
CA LYS A 201 -4.68 21.13 -6.12
C LYS A 201 -5.65 20.01 -5.78
N THR A 202 -6.71 19.90 -6.56
CA THR A 202 -7.70 18.82 -6.45
C THR A 202 -7.18 17.56 -7.15
N VAL A 203 -7.51 16.39 -6.60
CA VAL A 203 -7.18 15.08 -7.18
C VAL A 203 -8.42 14.48 -7.82
N ASP A 204 -8.31 14.00 -9.06
CA ASP A 204 -9.28 13.09 -9.66
C ASP A 204 -8.83 11.64 -9.39
N TYR A 205 -9.34 11.07 -8.29
CA TYR A 205 -8.99 9.70 -7.91
C TYR A 205 -9.49 8.64 -8.90
N ALA A 206 -10.57 8.92 -9.63
CA ALA A 206 -11.04 7.98 -10.66
C ALA A 206 -10.03 7.92 -11.80
N GLU A 207 -9.47 9.07 -12.21
CA GLU A 207 -8.38 9.13 -13.18
C GLU A 207 -7.13 8.40 -12.66
N VAL A 208 -6.66 8.72 -11.45
CA VAL A 208 -5.47 8.07 -10.85
C VAL A 208 -5.63 6.53 -10.85
N SER A 209 -6.81 6.04 -10.46
CA SER A 209 -7.10 4.61 -10.39
C SER A 209 -7.08 3.88 -11.73
N ASN A 210 -7.11 4.61 -12.85
CA ASN A 210 -7.00 4.05 -14.19
C ASN A 210 -5.56 3.89 -14.66
N TYR A 211 -4.57 4.49 -13.99
CA TYR A 211 -3.19 4.50 -14.45
C TYR A 211 -2.19 3.97 -13.44
N CYS A 212 -2.59 3.75 -12.19
CA CYS A 212 -1.74 3.34 -11.08
C CYS A 212 -2.32 2.12 -10.36
N ASN A 213 -1.47 1.18 -9.95
CA ASN A 213 -1.91 0.05 -9.13
C ASN A 213 -2.14 0.43 -7.66
N LEU A 214 -1.44 1.46 -7.20
CA LEU A 214 -1.60 2.05 -5.90
C LEU A 214 -1.08 3.49 -5.92
N TRP A 215 -1.54 4.31 -4.98
CA TRP A 215 -1.13 5.70 -4.94
C TRP A 215 -1.03 6.27 -3.52
N ARG A 216 0.07 6.99 -3.27
CA ARG A 216 0.32 7.72 -2.02
C ARG A 216 -0.58 8.93 -1.95
N ASN A 217 -1.36 9.02 -0.88
CA ASN A 217 -2.37 10.08 -0.70
C ASN A 217 -1.89 11.23 0.19
N TYR A 218 -0.94 10.97 1.09
CA TYR A 218 -0.58 11.88 2.17
C TYR A 218 0.91 11.78 2.50
N TYR A 219 1.37 12.69 3.35
CA TYR A 219 2.77 12.84 3.74
C TYR A 219 3.40 11.52 4.22
N ASP A 220 4.72 11.48 4.14
CA ASP A 220 5.53 10.37 4.62
C ASP A 220 5.26 10.01 6.07
N VAL A 221 5.16 8.70 6.29
CA VAL A 221 5.14 8.12 7.62
C VAL A 221 6.53 8.24 8.24
N SER A 222 6.55 8.68 9.49
CA SER A 222 7.73 8.56 10.36
C SER A 222 7.40 7.56 11.46
N ALA A 223 8.44 6.99 12.07
CA ALA A 223 8.28 6.22 13.30
C ALA A 223 7.91 7.12 14.49
N SER A 224 6.68 7.64 14.47
CA SER A 224 6.09 8.41 15.54
C SER A 224 4.57 8.23 15.54
N TRP A 225 3.99 8.14 16.73
CA TRP A 225 2.54 8.03 16.87
C TRP A 225 1.79 9.24 16.29
N ASN A 226 2.39 10.42 16.30
CA ASN A 226 1.79 11.62 15.72
C ASN A 226 1.64 11.51 14.20
N SER A 227 2.63 10.95 13.52
CA SER A 227 2.59 10.73 12.07
C SER A 227 1.57 9.65 11.69
N ILE A 228 1.53 8.53 12.41
CA ILE A 228 0.51 7.51 12.20
C ILE A 228 -0.90 8.11 12.38
N GLN A 229 -1.13 8.89 13.43
CA GLN A 229 -2.42 9.55 13.66
C GLN A 229 -2.77 10.60 12.59
N SER A 230 -1.80 11.37 12.08
CA SER A 230 -2.10 12.37 11.06
C SER A 230 -2.54 11.72 9.75
N ILE A 231 -1.90 10.61 9.37
CA ILE A 231 -2.34 9.77 8.24
C ILE A 231 -3.74 9.23 8.51
N ILE A 232 -4.00 8.70 9.72
CA ILE A 232 -5.32 8.18 10.04
C ILE A 232 -6.40 9.25 9.90
N ASN A 233 -6.16 10.44 10.45
CA ASN A 233 -7.08 11.56 10.34
C ASN A 233 -7.32 11.99 8.89
N PHE A 234 -6.28 11.99 8.04
CA PHE A 234 -6.44 12.30 6.62
C PHE A 234 -7.37 11.28 5.94
N PHE A 235 -7.14 9.99 6.16
CA PHE A 235 -7.97 8.94 5.55
C PHE A 235 -9.42 8.99 6.05
N ASP A 236 -9.63 9.24 7.35
CA ASP A 236 -10.96 9.40 7.93
C ASP A 236 -11.75 10.56 7.30
N LEU A 237 -11.08 11.70 7.09
CA LEU A 237 -11.69 12.90 6.52
C LEU A 237 -12.01 12.74 5.02
N ASN A 238 -11.24 11.92 4.30
CA ASN A 238 -11.35 11.79 2.84
C ASN A 238 -12.00 10.48 2.38
N GLN A 239 -12.45 9.63 3.31
CA GLN A 239 -12.95 8.28 3.02
C GLN A 239 -14.03 8.22 1.91
N ASP A 240 -14.86 9.26 1.76
CA ASP A 240 -15.92 9.31 0.75
C ASP A 240 -15.39 9.44 -0.69
N GLN A 241 -14.17 9.94 -0.84
CA GLN A 241 -13.46 9.98 -2.12
C GLN A 241 -12.60 8.72 -2.33
N LEU A 242 -12.03 8.18 -1.24
CA LEU A 242 -11.07 7.08 -1.28
C LEU A 242 -11.72 5.69 -1.41
N ILE A 243 -12.83 5.45 -0.71
CA ILE A 243 -13.52 4.14 -0.72
C ILE A 243 -13.98 3.73 -2.13
N PRO A 244 -14.66 4.58 -2.94
CA PRO A 244 -15.21 4.17 -4.23
C PRO A 244 -14.17 3.76 -5.28
N VAL A 245 -12.93 4.24 -5.13
CA VAL A 245 -11.84 3.99 -6.08
C VAL A 245 -10.90 2.86 -5.65
N THR A 246 -11.09 2.30 -4.44
CA THR A 246 -10.31 1.17 -3.94
C THR A 246 -10.86 -0.14 -4.47
N GLY A 247 -10.00 -1.06 -4.90
CA GLY A 247 -10.38 -2.41 -5.29
C GLY A 247 -9.22 -3.22 -5.89
N PRO A 248 -9.47 -4.47 -6.29
CA PRO A 248 -8.46 -5.31 -6.93
C PRO A 248 -7.74 -4.60 -8.08
N GLY A 249 -6.42 -4.43 -7.91
CA GLY A 249 -5.54 -3.76 -8.87
C GLY A 249 -5.37 -2.25 -8.65
N ARG A 250 -6.02 -1.64 -7.65
CA ARG A 250 -6.05 -0.18 -7.42
C ARG A 250 -6.25 0.17 -5.92
N TRP A 251 -5.18 0.57 -5.23
CA TRP A 251 -5.18 0.73 -3.78
C TRP A 251 -4.80 2.13 -3.32
N ASN A 252 -5.50 2.64 -2.30
CA ASN A 252 -5.00 3.80 -1.58
C ASN A 252 -3.80 3.38 -0.72
N ASP A 253 -2.71 4.14 -0.81
CA ASP A 253 -1.50 3.92 -0.05
C ASP A 253 -1.36 4.97 1.07
N PRO A 254 -1.58 4.57 2.34
CA PRO A 254 -1.31 5.38 3.54
C PRO A 254 0.17 5.35 3.98
N ASP A 255 1.07 4.87 3.13
CA ASP A 255 2.51 4.71 3.37
C ASP A 255 2.88 3.51 4.27
N MET A 256 4.18 3.30 4.47
CA MET A 256 4.78 2.12 5.07
C MET A 256 4.32 1.77 6.49
N ILE A 257 4.47 0.49 6.83
CA ILE A 257 4.32 -0.06 8.17
C ILE A 257 5.64 0.14 8.94
N VAL A 258 5.61 0.96 9.99
CA VAL A 258 6.78 1.30 10.83
C VAL A 258 6.83 0.46 12.13
N VAL A 259 6.05 -0.62 12.18
CA VAL A 259 5.98 -1.57 13.30
C VAL A 259 7.38 -2.06 13.69
N GLY A 260 7.67 -2.01 15.00
CA GLY A 260 8.93 -2.48 15.57
C GLY A 260 10.05 -1.46 15.62
N GLN A 261 9.83 -0.23 15.11
CA GLN A 261 10.74 0.87 15.34
C GLN A 261 10.63 1.40 16.78
N ASN A 262 11.75 1.92 17.33
CA ASN A 262 11.90 2.22 18.76
C ASN A 262 10.92 3.26 19.35
N SER A 263 10.28 4.05 18.50
CA SER A 263 9.47 5.21 18.88
C SER A 263 7.96 4.94 18.92
N ILE A 264 7.53 3.69 18.72
CA ILE A 264 6.12 3.28 18.79
C ILE A 264 5.95 2.07 19.72
N THR A 265 4.81 2.01 20.40
CA THR A 265 4.50 0.93 21.35
C THR A 265 3.89 -0.29 20.63
N PRO A 266 3.81 -1.46 21.30
CA PRO A 266 3.06 -2.60 20.77
C PRO A 266 1.58 -2.29 20.49
N ASP A 267 0.93 -1.46 21.32
CA ASP A 267 -0.47 -1.09 21.10
C ASP A 267 -0.62 -0.18 19.87
N GLN A 268 0.27 0.79 19.68
CA GLN A 268 0.31 1.63 18.48
C GLN A 268 0.62 0.81 17.22
N SER A 269 1.48 -0.20 17.36
CA SER A 269 1.82 -1.13 16.28
C SER A 269 0.63 -1.99 15.87
N ARG A 270 -0.14 -2.54 16.83
CA ARG A 270 -1.41 -3.24 16.55
C ARG A 270 -2.42 -2.30 15.91
N THR A 271 -2.46 -1.04 16.33
CA THR A 271 -3.34 -0.03 15.74
C THR A 271 -2.98 0.21 14.27
N GLN A 272 -1.70 0.45 13.94
CA GLN A 272 -1.28 0.64 12.55
C GLN A 272 -1.66 -0.58 11.71
N MET A 273 -1.32 -1.81 12.14
CA MET A 273 -1.67 -3.02 11.39
C MET A 273 -3.17 -3.18 11.21
N SER A 274 -3.98 -2.96 12.24
CA SER A 274 -5.43 -3.14 12.17
C SER A 274 -6.09 -2.12 11.24
N ILE A 275 -5.64 -0.86 11.31
CA ILE A 275 -6.20 0.23 10.51
C ILE A 275 -5.76 0.13 9.05
N TRP A 276 -4.50 -0.22 8.76
CA TRP A 276 -4.07 -0.46 7.38
C TRP A 276 -4.84 -1.64 6.78
N SER A 277 -5.01 -2.73 7.55
CA SER A 277 -5.75 -3.92 7.10
C SER A 277 -7.25 -3.65 6.87
N ILE A 278 -7.89 -2.82 7.72
CA ILE A 278 -9.29 -2.45 7.52
C ILE A 278 -9.48 -1.56 6.29
N TRP A 279 -8.44 -0.86 5.83
CA TRP A 279 -8.48 -0.08 4.59
C TRP A 279 -8.11 -0.86 3.33
N SER A 280 -7.63 -2.11 3.45
CA SER A 280 -6.98 -2.82 2.33
C SER A 280 -5.78 -2.03 1.80
N ALA A 281 -4.94 -1.54 2.72
CA ALA A 281 -3.76 -0.78 2.37
C ALA A 281 -2.58 -1.73 2.06
N PRO A 282 -1.62 -1.32 1.22
CA PRO A 282 -0.37 -2.06 1.08
C PRO A 282 0.29 -2.31 2.45
N LEU A 283 0.69 -3.55 2.74
CA LEU A 283 1.44 -3.90 3.93
C LEU A 283 2.93 -3.95 3.58
N ILE A 284 3.53 -2.78 3.35
CA ILE A 284 4.95 -2.63 3.05
C ILE A 284 5.68 -2.24 4.34
N MET A 285 6.44 -3.17 4.92
CA MET A 285 7.22 -2.94 6.13
C MET A 285 8.39 -2.01 5.88
N SER A 286 8.75 -1.18 6.85
CA SER A 286 10.03 -0.48 6.86
C SER A 286 10.61 -0.46 8.27
N ASN A 287 11.51 -1.42 8.50
CA ASN A 287 12.12 -1.71 9.79
C ASN A 287 13.38 -2.57 9.58
N ASP A 288 14.20 -2.71 10.62
CA ASP A 288 15.36 -3.62 10.58
C ASP A 288 14.95 -5.02 11.03
N LEU A 289 14.70 -5.91 10.07
CA LEU A 289 14.25 -7.28 10.34
C LEU A 289 15.30 -8.12 11.10
N ARG A 290 16.57 -7.70 11.14
CA ARG A 290 17.63 -8.40 11.89
C ARG A 290 17.48 -8.19 13.40
N LEU A 291 16.82 -7.11 13.81
CA LEU A 291 16.77 -6.63 15.20
C LEU A 291 15.34 -6.55 15.76
N ILE A 292 14.34 -6.96 14.99
CA ILE A 292 12.94 -6.81 15.37
C ILE A 292 12.58 -7.70 16.57
N ALA A 293 12.02 -7.09 17.62
CA ALA A 293 11.66 -7.83 18.82
C ALA A 293 10.49 -8.80 18.55
N PRO A 294 10.42 -9.96 19.26
CA PRO A 294 9.40 -10.99 19.01
C PRO A 294 7.96 -10.49 18.98
N VAL A 295 7.59 -9.58 19.90
CA VAL A 295 6.23 -8.99 19.95
C VAL A 295 5.84 -8.26 18.66
N TYR A 296 6.79 -7.60 18.00
CA TYR A 296 6.54 -6.88 16.74
C TYR A 296 6.53 -7.83 15.54
N LYS A 297 7.37 -8.86 15.57
CA LYS A 297 7.31 -9.96 14.60
C LYS A 297 5.94 -10.65 14.64
N GLU A 298 5.42 -10.95 15.82
CA GLU A 298 4.08 -11.52 16.02
C GLU A 298 2.96 -10.59 15.47
N ILE A 299 3.10 -9.27 15.68
CA ILE A 299 2.16 -8.28 15.14
C ILE A 299 2.15 -8.30 13.61
N LEU A 300 3.33 -8.26 13.00
CA LEU A 300 3.50 -8.27 11.54
C LEU A 300 3.05 -9.60 10.92
N GLN A 301 3.22 -10.73 11.62
CA GLN A 301 2.90 -12.06 11.11
C GLN A 301 1.50 -12.57 11.50
N ASN A 302 0.64 -11.72 12.07
CA ASN A 302 -0.72 -12.12 12.45
C ASN A 302 -1.56 -12.46 11.21
N ARG A 303 -1.63 -13.76 10.87
CA ARG A 303 -2.36 -14.30 9.71
C ARG A 303 -3.83 -13.91 9.67
N ARG A 304 -4.47 -13.69 10.82
CA ARG A 304 -5.90 -13.31 10.86
C ARG A 304 -6.10 -11.87 10.44
N VAL A 305 -5.22 -10.97 10.89
CA VAL A 305 -5.27 -9.55 10.51
C VAL A 305 -4.86 -9.39 9.05
N ILE A 306 -3.80 -10.09 8.61
CA ILE A 306 -3.41 -10.16 7.18
C ILE A 306 -4.56 -10.68 6.31
N ALA A 307 -5.30 -11.70 6.76
CA ALA A 307 -6.44 -12.21 5.99
C ALA A 307 -7.59 -11.19 5.84
N ILE A 308 -7.72 -10.22 6.76
CA ILE A 308 -8.65 -9.11 6.58
C ILE A 308 -8.11 -8.19 5.49
N ASP A 309 -6.84 -7.82 5.53
CA ASP A 309 -6.21 -6.98 4.51
C ASP A 309 -6.33 -7.58 3.10
N GLN A 310 -5.94 -8.86 2.98
CA GLN A 310 -5.88 -9.64 1.75
C GLN A 310 -7.22 -10.25 1.33
N ASP A 311 -8.34 -9.81 1.90
CA ASP A 311 -9.66 -10.33 1.53
C ASP A 311 -9.96 -10.06 0.04
N PRO A 312 -10.40 -11.08 -0.73
CA PRO A 312 -10.52 -10.98 -2.18
C PRO A 312 -11.65 -10.06 -2.65
N LEU A 313 -12.57 -9.62 -1.77
CA LEU A 313 -13.51 -8.57 -2.13
C LEU A 313 -12.79 -7.24 -2.41
N GLY A 314 -11.60 -7.04 -1.83
CA GLY A 314 -10.78 -5.84 -2.04
C GLY A 314 -11.45 -4.54 -1.60
N LYS A 315 -12.41 -4.60 -0.67
CA LYS A 315 -13.17 -3.43 -0.22
C LYS A 315 -12.41 -2.67 0.86
N MET A 316 -12.30 -1.35 0.71
CA MET A 316 -11.87 -0.47 1.79
C MET A 316 -12.96 -0.41 2.88
N GLY A 317 -12.56 -0.55 4.14
CA GLY A 317 -13.44 -0.37 5.29
C GLY A 317 -13.79 1.09 5.53
N ARG A 318 -14.90 1.31 6.22
CA ARG A 318 -15.49 2.62 6.45
C ARG A 318 -15.51 2.97 7.94
N LEU A 319 -15.21 4.22 8.29
CA LEU A 319 -15.40 4.73 9.64
C LEU A 319 -16.90 4.99 9.86
N VAL A 320 -17.53 4.26 10.78
CA VAL A 320 -18.98 4.32 11.04
C VAL A 320 -19.33 4.98 12.37
N VAL A 321 -18.40 5.01 13.33
CA VAL A 321 -18.53 5.78 14.57
C VAL A 321 -17.30 6.65 14.73
N ASN A 322 -17.49 7.96 14.91
CA ASN A 322 -16.40 8.89 15.11
C ASN A 322 -16.72 9.83 16.27
N THR A 323 -16.07 9.61 17.40
CA THR A 323 -16.11 10.49 18.58
C THR A 323 -14.73 11.08 18.82
N THR A 324 -14.60 12.01 19.76
CA THR A 324 -13.30 12.58 20.14
C THR A 324 -12.24 11.52 20.47
N ASN A 325 -12.63 10.43 21.14
CA ASN A 325 -11.70 9.45 21.69
C ASN A 325 -11.81 8.05 21.06
N VAL A 326 -12.89 7.75 20.35
CA VAL A 326 -13.18 6.41 19.83
C VAL A 326 -13.59 6.49 18.37
N ALA A 327 -13.00 5.61 17.57
CA ALA A 327 -13.36 5.35 16.19
C ALA A 327 -13.76 3.87 16.01
N VAL A 328 -14.80 3.60 15.21
CA VAL A 328 -15.18 2.23 14.83
C VAL A 328 -15.21 2.13 13.31
N TYR A 329 -14.44 1.20 12.77
CA TYR A 329 -14.36 0.91 11.34
C TYR A 329 -15.03 -0.43 11.03
N VAL A 330 -15.71 -0.52 9.89
CA VAL A 330 -16.36 -1.74 9.41
C VAL A 330 -15.94 -2.01 7.96
N LYS A 331 -15.47 -3.22 7.68
CA LYS A 331 -15.11 -3.70 6.34
C LYS A 331 -15.92 -4.95 6.01
N PRO A 332 -16.71 -4.97 4.93
CA PRO A 332 -17.28 -6.20 4.40
C PRO A 332 -16.15 -7.13 3.93
N VAL A 333 -16.19 -8.39 4.34
CA VAL A 333 -15.21 -9.43 4.02
C VAL A 333 -15.91 -10.75 3.68
N THR A 334 -15.15 -11.69 3.12
CA THR A 334 -15.61 -13.06 2.89
C THR A 334 -15.74 -13.88 4.18
N PRO A 335 -16.61 -14.91 4.21
CA PRO A 335 -17.57 -15.30 3.17
C PRO A 335 -18.73 -14.30 3.05
N THR A 336 -19.33 -14.25 1.86
CA THR A 336 -20.57 -13.51 1.57
C THR A 336 -21.68 -14.50 1.20
N ASP A 337 -22.94 -14.10 1.38
CA ASP A 337 -24.09 -14.82 0.85
C ASP A 337 -24.71 -13.97 -0.28
N GLU A 338 -24.54 -14.43 -1.52
CA GLU A 338 -25.03 -13.75 -2.71
C GLU A 338 -26.57 -13.70 -2.75
N ASN A 339 -27.25 -14.72 -2.22
CA ASN A 339 -28.72 -14.78 -2.27
C ASN A 339 -29.36 -13.71 -1.38
N SER A 340 -28.79 -13.49 -0.20
CA SER A 340 -29.28 -12.49 0.76
C SER A 340 -28.56 -11.14 0.64
N SER A 341 -27.57 -11.03 -0.25
CA SER A 341 -26.68 -9.86 -0.36
C SER A 341 -26.00 -9.48 0.96
N GLN A 342 -25.77 -10.48 1.83
CA GLN A 342 -25.11 -10.28 3.12
C GLN A 342 -23.62 -10.57 3.03
N SER A 343 -22.82 -9.94 3.89
CA SER A 343 -21.38 -10.17 3.98
C SER A 343 -20.98 -10.53 5.41
N SER A 344 -19.86 -11.23 5.57
CA SER A 344 -19.13 -11.21 6.83
C SER A 344 -18.49 -9.83 7.00
N PHE A 345 -18.10 -9.48 8.21
CA PHE A 345 -17.52 -8.17 8.49
C PHE A 345 -16.25 -8.30 9.35
N ALA A 346 -15.26 -7.46 9.08
CA ALA A 346 -14.22 -7.13 10.04
C ALA A 346 -14.56 -5.79 10.69
N VAL A 347 -14.27 -5.66 11.98
CA VAL A 347 -14.54 -4.45 12.75
C VAL A 347 -13.30 -4.09 13.56
N VAL A 348 -12.89 -2.82 13.50
CA VAL A 348 -11.83 -2.25 14.34
C VAL A 348 -12.44 -1.22 15.27
N ILE A 349 -12.24 -1.37 16.58
CA ILE A 349 -12.55 -0.38 17.60
C ILE A 349 -11.22 0.24 18.04
N PHE A 350 -11.03 1.51 17.71
CA PHE A 350 -9.79 2.25 17.94
C PHE A 350 -9.99 3.30 19.04
N ASN A 351 -9.13 3.26 20.06
CA ASN A 351 -9.04 4.30 21.09
C ASN A 351 -7.98 5.35 20.70
N ARG A 352 -8.44 6.52 20.26
CA ARG A 352 -7.61 7.69 19.93
C ARG A 352 -6.95 8.31 21.16
N HIS A 353 -7.46 8.04 22.35
CA HIS A 353 -7.00 8.71 23.55
C HIS A 353 -5.60 8.24 23.94
N PHE A 354 -4.69 9.19 24.19
CA PHE A 354 -3.27 8.90 24.39
C PHE A 354 -2.93 8.24 25.73
N LYS A 355 -3.71 8.50 26.79
CA LYS A 355 -3.37 8.08 28.18
C LYS A 355 -4.34 7.12 28.85
N SER A 356 -5.63 7.28 28.60
CA SER A 356 -6.72 6.52 29.22
C SER A 356 -7.24 5.42 28.31
N SER A 357 -7.49 4.26 28.91
CA SER A 357 -8.24 3.19 28.26
C SER A 357 -9.70 3.62 28.06
N ALA A 358 -10.35 3.02 27.07
CA ALA A 358 -11.76 3.21 26.78
C ALA A 358 -12.49 1.88 26.87
N LYS A 359 -13.61 1.85 27.59
CA LYS A 359 -14.57 0.74 27.52
C LYS A 359 -15.62 1.10 26.47
N VAL A 360 -15.55 0.45 25.33
CA VAL A 360 -16.42 0.74 24.18
C VAL A 360 -17.49 -0.34 24.08
N THR A 361 -18.74 0.07 23.94
CA THR A 361 -19.87 -0.83 23.70
C THR A 361 -20.45 -0.51 22.33
N VAL A 362 -20.61 -1.53 21.49
CA VAL A 362 -21.14 -1.40 20.14
C VAL A 362 -22.24 -2.42 19.95
N ARG A 363 -23.44 -1.98 19.54
CA ARG A 363 -24.51 -2.89 19.12
C ARG A 363 -24.29 -3.26 17.66
N LEU A 364 -24.46 -4.53 17.30
CA LEU A 364 -24.12 -5.02 15.96
C LEU A 364 -24.95 -4.33 14.86
N ASN A 365 -26.26 -4.17 15.04
CA ASN A 365 -27.11 -3.50 14.06
C ASN A 365 -26.78 -2.00 13.87
N GLU A 366 -26.32 -1.30 14.92
CA GLU A 366 -25.93 0.12 14.86
C GLU A 366 -24.72 0.35 13.96
N ILE A 367 -23.88 -0.68 13.76
CA ILE A 367 -22.74 -0.65 12.83
C ILE A 367 -22.99 -1.42 11.52
N GLY A 368 -24.25 -1.77 11.24
CA GLY A 368 -24.67 -2.37 9.97
C GLY A 368 -24.61 -3.90 9.90
N LEU A 369 -24.32 -4.59 11.00
CA LEU A 369 -24.35 -6.06 11.08
C LEU A 369 -25.79 -6.51 11.42
N ILE A 370 -26.57 -6.82 10.38
CA ILE A 370 -28.04 -7.00 10.47
C ILE A 370 -28.55 -8.42 10.15
N ASN A 371 -27.67 -9.41 9.97
CA ASN A 371 -28.11 -10.79 9.72
C ASN A 371 -28.94 -11.33 10.89
N SER A 372 -30.18 -11.74 10.63
CA SER A 372 -31.10 -12.27 11.65
C SER A 372 -30.63 -13.60 12.24
N ALA A 373 -29.84 -14.39 11.50
CA ALA A 373 -29.22 -15.62 12.01
C ALA A 373 -27.98 -15.32 12.89
N GLY A 374 -27.53 -14.06 12.95
CA GLY A 374 -26.38 -13.61 13.71
C GLY A 374 -25.04 -13.69 12.98
N TYR A 375 -23.97 -13.58 13.75
CA TYR A 375 -22.60 -13.70 13.29
C TYR A 375 -21.77 -14.44 14.31
N PHE A 376 -20.90 -15.34 13.86
CA PHE A 376 -19.86 -15.90 14.72
C PHE A 376 -18.74 -14.86 14.89
N VAL A 377 -18.59 -14.34 16.10
CA VAL A 377 -17.65 -13.25 16.42
C VAL A 377 -16.37 -13.80 17.07
N GLN A 378 -15.22 -13.44 16.51
CA GLN A 378 -13.90 -13.81 17.02
C GLN A 378 -12.95 -12.60 17.01
N ASP A 379 -12.26 -12.36 18.13
CA ASP A 379 -11.18 -11.39 18.24
C ASP A 379 -9.93 -11.87 17.49
N LEU A 380 -9.29 -10.99 16.72
CA LEU A 380 -8.18 -11.34 15.83
C LEU A 380 -6.80 -11.22 16.50
N TRP A 381 -6.70 -10.51 17.62
CA TRP A 381 -5.46 -10.30 18.37
C TRP A 381 -5.27 -11.30 19.50
N ASN A 382 -6.32 -11.61 20.27
CA ASN A 382 -6.25 -12.53 21.40
C ASN A 382 -6.96 -13.88 21.15
N GLU A 383 -7.57 -14.06 19.97
CA GLU A 383 -8.25 -15.27 19.52
C GLU A 383 -9.54 -15.64 20.27
N GLU A 384 -10.01 -14.78 21.17
CA GLU A 384 -11.22 -15.01 21.95
C GLU A 384 -12.44 -15.17 21.03
N LYS A 385 -13.14 -16.29 21.19
CA LYS A 385 -14.39 -16.58 20.48
C LYS A 385 -15.56 -16.11 21.34
N ARG A 386 -16.31 -15.12 20.86
CA ARG A 386 -17.52 -14.61 21.53
C ARG A 386 -18.78 -15.42 21.21
N GLY A 387 -18.68 -16.38 20.27
CA GLY A 387 -19.81 -17.20 19.85
C GLY A 387 -20.69 -16.48 18.83
N ILE A 388 -21.93 -16.94 18.70
CA ILE A 388 -22.92 -16.32 17.82
C ILE A 388 -23.50 -15.10 18.54
N MET A 389 -23.44 -13.94 17.88
CA MET A 389 -24.06 -12.70 18.33
C MET A 389 -25.14 -12.27 17.33
N LEU A 390 -26.31 -11.92 17.85
CA LEU A 390 -27.44 -11.42 17.08
C LEU A 390 -27.33 -9.89 16.86
N PRO A 391 -28.07 -9.32 15.89
CA PRO A 391 -27.99 -7.88 15.60
C PRO A 391 -28.24 -6.96 16.80
N ASP A 392 -29.06 -7.37 17.77
CA ASP A 392 -29.36 -6.59 18.97
C ASP A 392 -28.37 -6.79 20.12
N ASP A 393 -27.44 -7.74 20.00
CA ASP A 393 -26.43 -7.99 21.02
C ASP A 393 -25.37 -6.88 21.05
N GLN A 394 -24.75 -6.73 22.22
CA GLN A 394 -23.71 -5.74 22.47
C GLN A 394 -22.33 -6.39 22.52
N TYR A 395 -21.41 -5.91 21.70
CA TYR A 395 -20.00 -6.20 21.81
C TYR A 395 -19.33 -5.16 22.71
N ILE A 396 -18.63 -5.62 23.75
CA ILE A 396 -17.96 -4.76 24.73
C ILE A 396 -16.46 -5.04 24.68
N ALA A 397 -15.67 -3.99 24.45
CA ALA A 397 -14.22 -4.07 24.43
C ALA A 397 -13.58 -3.06 25.38
N ASP A 398 -12.61 -3.52 26.16
CA ASP A 398 -11.68 -2.67 26.89
C ASP A 398 -10.46 -2.41 25.98
N VAL A 399 -10.32 -1.17 25.51
CA VAL A 399 -9.31 -0.78 24.51
C VAL A 399 -8.25 0.10 25.19
N PRO A 400 -6.97 -0.31 25.22
CA PRO A 400 -5.91 0.46 25.86
C PRO A 400 -5.68 1.80 25.14
N PRO A 401 -4.98 2.76 25.77
CA PRO A 401 -4.66 4.05 25.14
C PRO A 401 -3.90 3.83 23.83
N THR A 402 -4.27 4.54 22.77
CA THR A 402 -3.67 4.40 21.42
C THR A 402 -3.78 3.01 20.80
N GLY A 403 -4.52 2.10 21.43
CA GLY A 403 -4.67 0.71 21.00
C GLY A 403 -5.98 0.43 20.29
N VAL A 404 -6.16 -0.82 19.91
CA VAL A 404 -7.32 -1.33 19.16
C VAL A 404 -7.84 -2.64 19.74
N ASN A 405 -9.14 -2.86 19.56
CA ASN A 405 -9.74 -4.18 19.48
C ASN A 405 -10.13 -4.45 18.02
N MET A 406 -9.90 -5.66 17.52
CA MET A 406 -10.27 -6.03 16.16
C MET A 406 -10.91 -7.40 16.16
N PHE A 407 -12.09 -7.53 15.55
CA PHE A 407 -12.80 -8.80 15.45
C PHE A 407 -13.31 -9.06 14.04
N LYS A 408 -13.52 -10.34 13.71
CA LYS A 408 -14.27 -10.78 12.54
C LYS A 408 -15.63 -11.32 12.99
N ALA A 409 -16.69 -10.81 12.38
CA ALA A 409 -18.06 -11.28 12.47
C ALA A 409 -18.36 -12.09 11.20
N THR A 410 -18.25 -13.41 11.30
CA THR A 410 -18.48 -14.32 10.17
C THR A 410 -19.97 -14.61 10.07
N LEU A 411 -20.56 -14.50 8.87
CA LEU A 411 -21.96 -14.84 8.63
C LEU A 411 -22.28 -16.25 9.13
N THR A 412 -23.36 -16.37 9.87
CA THR A 412 -24.02 -17.65 10.14
C THR A 412 -25.18 -17.84 9.17
N GLN A 413 -25.41 -19.08 8.76
CA GLN A 413 -26.63 -19.43 8.03
C GLN A 413 -27.71 -19.81 9.05
N ALA A 414 -28.97 -19.49 8.76
CA ALA A 414 -30.05 -20.09 9.51
C ALA A 414 -30.08 -21.58 9.18
N ASP A 415 -29.93 -22.45 10.18
CA ASP A 415 -30.29 -23.85 10.03
C ASP A 415 -31.80 -23.88 9.71
N PHE A 416 -32.16 -24.32 8.50
CA PHE A 416 -33.55 -24.45 8.05
C PHE A 416 -34.25 -25.65 8.66
#